data_AF-A0A2S9F698-F1
#
_entry.id   AF-A0A2S9F698-F1
#
_cell.length_a   1.000
_cell.length_b   1.000
_cell.length_c   1.000
_cell.angle_alpha   90.00
_cell.angle_beta   90.00
_cell.angle_gamma   90.00
#
_symmetry.space_group_name_H-M   'P 1'
#
loop_
_entity.id
_entity.type
_entity.pdbx_description
1 polymer ?
#
loop_
_entity_poly.entity_id
_entity_poly.type
_entity_poly.pdbx_seq_one_letter_code
_entity_poly.pdbx_strand_id
1 'polypeptide(L)'
;MSEQVVSPALRHFFGAYFHEDWVLEAADWQGVVDSYVQDEQPTVDLLRSLTREIDDLNAGTTETDVEGLVTRTLGANYYPLPEYSYREWLNQVAARLRQHGGAEPLAT
;
A
#
# COMPACT_ATOMS: atom_id res chain seq x y z
N MET A 1 -14.10 18.37 -4.10
CA MET A 1 -13.09 17.31 -4.20
C MET A 1 -13.84 16.04 -4.52
N SER A 2 -13.55 15.41 -5.65
CA SER A 2 -14.15 14.11 -5.98
C SER A 2 -13.60 13.08 -5.00
N GLU A 3 -14.46 12.33 -4.33
CA GLU A 3 -14.01 11.18 -3.54
C GLU A 3 -13.35 10.19 -4.52
N GLN A 4 -12.05 9.95 -4.36
CA GLN A 4 -11.38 8.88 -5.10
C GLN A 4 -11.99 7.56 -4.65
N VAL A 5 -12.65 6.88 -5.58
CA VAL A 5 -13.27 5.58 -5.32
C VAL A 5 -12.15 4.54 -5.25
N VAL A 6 -11.75 4.18 -4.03
CA VAL A 6 -10.81 3.09 -3.76
C VAL A 6 -11.54 1.77 -3.63
N SER A 7 -10.91 0.68 -4.07
CA SER A 7 -11.48 -0.65 -3.97
C SER A 7 -11.60 -1.09 -2.51
N PRO A 8 -12.60 -1.94 -2.18
CA PRO A 8 -12.71 -2.52 -0.85
C PRO A 8 -11.46 -3.32 -0.44
N ALA A 9 -10.80 -3.97 -1.40
CA ALA A 9 -9.59 -4.75 -1.15
C ALA A 9 -8.40 -3.86 -0.76
N LEU A 10 -8.22 -2.74 -1.47
CA LEU A 10 -7.15 -1.80 -1.13
C LEU A 10 -7.39 -1.12 0.22
N ARG A 11 -8.65 -0.75 0.50
CA ARG A 11 -9.04 -0.18 1.80
C ARG A 11 -8.87 -1.19 2.93
N HIS A 12 -9.17 -2.46 2.70
CA HIS A 12 -8.94 -3.54 3.65
C HIS A 12 -7.45 -3.71 3.92
N PHE A 13 -6.63 -3.85 2.88
CA PHE A 13 -5.17 -4.00 3.03
C PHE A 13 -4.56 -2.88 3.89
N PHE A 14 -4.83 -1.61 3.55
CA PHE A 14 -4.28 -0.50 4.34
C PHE A 14 -4.92 -0.37 5.72
N GLY A 15 -6.25 -0.37 5.82
CA GLY A 15 -6.94 -0.10 7.08
C GLY A 15 -6.84 -1.24 8.10
N ALA A 16 -6.72 -2.49 7.65
CA ALA A 16 -6.67 -3.66 8.53
C ALA A 16 -5.25 -4.04 8.94
N TYR A 17 -4.23 -3.78 8.12
CA TYR A 17 -2.83 -4.16 8.44
C TYR A 17 -1.99 -2.97 8.90
N PHE A 18 -2.22 -1.76 8.38
CA PHE A 18 -1.63 -0.55 8.93
C PHE A 18 -2.55 0.10 9.97
N HIS A 19 -3.17 -0.70 10.85
CA HIS A 19 -3.99 -0.20 11.96
C HIS A 19 -3.13 0.43 13.08
N GLU A 20 -3.73 1.11 14.06
CA GLU A 20 -3.00 1.91 15.07
C GLU A 20 -1.97 1.11 15.90
N ASP A 21 -2.15 -0.20 16.00
CA ASP A 21 -1.31 -1.10 16.79
C ASP A 21 -0.30 -1.88 15.94
N TRP A 22 -0.15 -1.60 14.64
CA TRP A 22 0.71 -2.37 13.73
C TRP A 22 2.16 -2.53 14.24
N VAL A 23 2.67 -1.54 14.98
CA VAL A 23 4.02 -1.53 15.58
C VAL A 23 4.23 -2.61 16.66
N LEU A 24 3.14 -3.20 17.17
CA LEU A 24 3.19 -4.33 18.09
C LEU A 24 3.33 -5.67 17.36
N GLU A 25 3.01 -5.70 16.08
CA GLU A 25 2.91 -6.92 15.26
C GLU A 25 4.07 -7.03 14.26
N ALA A 26 4.61 -5.89 13.81
CA ALA A 26 5.72 -5.82 12.87
C ALA A 26 6.77 -4.79 13.31
N ALA A 27 8.04 -5.10 13.02
CA ALA A 27 9.17 -4.21 13.34
C ALA A 27 9.23 -2.98 12.43
N ASP A 28 8.73 -3.10 11.20
CA ASP A 28 8.73 -2.06 10.17
C ASP A 28 7.53 -2.25 9.22
N TRP A 29 7.32 -1.28 8.31
CA TRP A 29 6.22 -1.33 7.36
C TRP A 29 6.35 -2.51 6.39
N GLN A 30 7.56 -2.98 6.10
CA GLN A 30 7.79 -4.16 5.25
C GLN A 30 7.20 -5.40 5.91
N GLY A 31 7.43 -5.58 7.22
CA GLY A 31 6.84 -6.66 8.00
C GLY A 31 5.32 -6.65 7.94
N VAL A 32 4.67 -5.48 7.95
CA VAL A 32 3.20 -5.38 7.80
C VAL A 32 2.73 -5.94 6.45
N VAL A 33 3.42 -5.59 5.35
CA VAL A 33 3.12 -6.12 4.01
C VAL A 33 3.35 -7.63 3.95
N ASP A 34 4.41 -8.11 4.57
CA ASP A 34 4.74 -9.54 4.60
C ASP A 34 3.72 -10.33 5.42
N SER A 35 3.24 -9.80 6.55
CA SER A 35 2.16 -10.38 7.35
C SER A 35 0.86 -10.49 6.56
N TYR A 36 0.47 -9.44 5.82
CA TYR A 36 -0.70 -9.50 4.92
C TYR A 36 -0.64 -10.67 3.95
N VAL A 37 0.50 -10.85 3.29
CA VAL A 37 0.67 -11.94 2.32
C VAL A 37 0.66 -13.31 3.00
N GLN A 38 1.31 -13.43 4.17
CA GLN A 38 1.36 -14.68 4.93
C GLN A 38 -0.03 -15.09 5.44
N ASP A 39 -0.77 -14.14 6.00
CA ASP A 39 -2.01 -14.42 6.73
C ASP A 39 -3.18 -14.62 5.78
N GLU A 40 -3.31 -13.81 4.72
CA GLU A 40 -4.43 -13.91 3.78
C GLU A 40 -4.15 -14.83 2.60
N GLN A 41 -2.88 -15.07 2.27
CA GLN A 41 -2.46 -15.80 1.07
C GLN A 41 -3.19 -15.31 -0.20
N PRO A 42 -3.11 -14.00 -0.51
CA PRO A 42 -3.84 -13.40 -1.62
C PRO A 42 -3.39 -14.00 -2.95
N THR A 43 -4.32 -14.09 -3.92
CA THR A 43 -3.98 -14.57 -5.25
C THR A 43 -3.05 -13.59 -5.97
N VAL A 44 -2.25 -14.09 -6.92
CA VAL A 44 -1.39 -13.26 -7.78
C VAL A 44 -2.19 -12.17 -8.50
N ASP A 45 -3.41 -12.47 -8.93
CA ASP A 45 -4.27 -11.49 -9.61
C ASP A 45 -4.76 -10.38 -8.65
N LEU A 46 -5.01 -10.71 -7.38
CA LEU A 46 -5.34 -9.72 -6.37
C LEU A 46 -4.13 -8.81 -6.09
N LEU A 47 -2.94 -9.38 -5.88
CA LEU A 47 -1.71 -8.61 -5.70
C LEU A 47 -1.43 -7.69 -6.90
N ARG A 48 -1.65 -8.18 -8.13
CA ARG A 48 -1.53 -7.37 -9.35
C ARG A 48 -2.56 -6.24 -9.39
N SER A 49 -3.78 -6.48 -8.94
CA SER A 49 -4.83 -5.47 -8.91
C SER A 49 -4.53 -4.38 -7.87
N LEU A 50 -4.12 -4.76 -6.66
CA LEU A 50 -3.72 -3.81 -5.61
C LEU A 50 -2.55 -2.93 -6.06
N THR A 51 -1.52 -3.52 -6.63
CA THR A 51 -0.33 -2.77 -7.08
C THR A 51 -0.64 -1.80 -8.21
N ARG A 52 -1.48 -2.19 -9.18
CA ARG A 52 -1.96 -1.27 -10.24
C ARG A 52 -2.79 -0.12 -9.67
N GLU A 53 -3.68 -0.41 -8.73
CA GLU A 53 -4.51 0.62 -8.10
C GLU A 53 -3.65 1.64 -7.32
N ILE A 54 -2.62 1.17 -6.60
CA ILE A 54 -1.66 2.04 -5.94
C ILE A 54 -0.93 2.93 -6.97
N ASP A 55 -0.46 2.36 -8.09
CA ASP A 55 0.23 3.13 -9.14
C ASP A 55 -0.68 4.21 -9.74
N ASP A 56 -1.93 3.87 -10.05
CA ASP A 56 -2.91 4.77 -10.66
C ASP A 56 -3.26 5.94 -9.72
N LEU A 57 -3.49 5.63 -8.44
CA LEU A 57 -3.71 6.64 -7.40
C LEU A 57 -2.50 7.55 -7.26
N ASN A 58 -1.30 6.99 -7.26
CA ASN A 58 -0.07 7.74 -7.09
C ASN A 58 0.24 8.61 -8.32
N ALA A 59 -0.07 8.16 -9.54
CA ALA A 59 0.12 8.94 -10.76
C ALA A 59 -0.86 10.11 -10.89
N GLY A 60 -2.09 9.95 -10.42
CA GLY A 60 -3.18 10.93 -10.57
C GLY A 60 -3.25 12.03 -9.50
N THR A 61 -2.39 12.01 -8.47
CA THR A 61 -2.58 12.78 -7.23
C THR A 61 -1.36 13.65 -6.90
N THR A 62 -1.58 14.84 -6.31
CA THR A 62 -0.48 15.69 -5.79
C THR A 62 0.01 15.17 -4.43
N GLU A 63 1.24 15.49 -4.00
CA GLU A 63 1.77 14.97 -2.72
C GLU A 63 0.86 15.29 -1.51
N THR A 64 0.34 16.52 -1.41
CA THR A 64 -0.58 16.93 -0.34
C THR A 64 -1.88 16.11 -0.36
N ASP A 65 -2.36 15.75 -1.55
CA ASP A 65 -3.56 14.95 -1.69
C ASP A 65 -3.29 13.46 -1.35
N VAL A 66 -2.06 12.97 -1.52
CA VAL A 66 -1.68 11.59 -1.20
C VAL A 66 -1.64 11.33 0.31
N GLU A 67 -1.19 12.28 1.13
CA GLU A 67 -1.27 12.17 2.59
C GLU A 67 -2.73 11.96 3.04
N GLY A 68 -3.66 12.75 2.51
CA GLY A 68 -5.08 12.63 2.80
C GLY A 68 -5.66 11.31 2.33
N LEU A 69 -5.29 10.85 1.13
CA LEU A 69 -5.65 9.54 0.61
C LEU A 69 -5.21 8.40 1.54
N VAL A 70 -3.94 8.40 1.96
CA VAL A 70 -3.38 7.34 2.83
C VAL A 70 -4.06 7.33 4.21
N THR A 71 -4.13 8.49 4.86
CA THR A 71 -4.57 8.57 6.26
C THR A 71 -6.09 8.55 6.43
N ARG A 72 -6.85 9.16 5.51
CA ARG A 72 -8.30 9.35 5.65
C ARG A 72 -9.14 8.41 4.79
N THR A 73 -8.66 8.09 3.58
CA THR A 73 -9.43 7.27 2.63
C THR A 73 -9.04 5.79 2.73
N LEU A 74 -7.75 5.49 2.77
CA LEU A 74 -7.22 4.13 2.91
C LEU A 74 -7.18 3.69 4.38
N GLY A 75 -7.05 4.64 5.31
CA GLY A 75 -7.09 4.40 6.76
C GLY A 75 -5.78 3.86 7.33
N ALA A 76 -4.66 4.08 6.66
CA ALA A 76 -3.35 3.62 7.14
C ALA A 76 -2.84 4.54 8.26
N ASN A 77 -2.50 3.95 9.41
CA ASN A 77 -1.82 4.59 10.54
C ASN A 77 -0.30 4.45 10.38
N TYR A 78 0.22 4.96 9.26
CA TYR A 78 1.66 5.01 8.99
C TYR A 78 2.07 6.43 8.59
N TYR A 79 3.18 6.90 9.16
CA TYR A 79 3.76 8.22 8.89
C TYR A 79 5.17 8.04 8.30
N PRO A 80 5.35 8.22 6.97
CA PRO A 80 6.60 7.90 6.27
C PRO A 80 7.72 8.95 6.38
N LEU A 81 7.43 10.15 6.91
CA LEU A 81 8.36 11.27 6.94
C LEU A 81 9.31 11.18 8.15
N PRO A 82 10.57 11.65 8.03
CA PRO A 82 11.16 12.33 6.87
C PRO A 82 11.79 11.40 5.82
N GLU A 83 11.83 10.09 6.06
CA GLU A 83 12.56 9.14 5.22
C GLU A 83 12.01 9.02 3.80
N TYR A 84 10.69 9.09 3.66
CA TYR A 84 10.00 9.04 2.37
C TYR A 84 8.87 10.07 2.31
N SER A 85 8.61 10.60 1.13
CA SER A 85 7.29 11.17 0.83
C SER A 85 6.21 10.07 0.89
N TYR A 86 4.94 10.44 1.04
CA TYR A 86 3.86 9.44 1.00
C TYR A 86 3.81 8.74 -0.36
N ARG A 87 4.10 9.47 -1.44
CA ARG A 87 4.18 8.90 -2.79
C ARG A 87 5.32 7.90 -2.94
N GLU A 88 6.50 8.24 -2.40
CA GLU A 88 7.64 7.35 -2.40
C GLU A 88 7.35 6.09 -1.60
N TRP A 89 6.75 6.23 -0.41
CA TRP A 89 6.36 5.10 0.40
C TRP A 89 5.32 4.20 -0.28
N LEU A 90 4.26 4.74 -0.90
CA LEU A 90 3.29 3.95 -1.65
C LEU A 90 3.95 3.16 -2.80
N ASN A 91 4.92 3.76 -3.50
CA ASN A 91 5.69 3.05 -4.53
C ASN A 91 6.47 1.87 -3.95
N GLN A 92 7.05 2.03 -2.74
CA GLN A 92 7.77 0.96 -2.05
C GLN A 92 6.82 -0.16 -1.59
N VAL A 93 5.64 0.18 -1.07
CA VAL A 93 4.59 -0.79 -0.71
C VAL A 93 4.16 -1.59 -1.95
N ALA A 94 3.87 -0.91 -3.07
CA ALA A 94 3.54 -1.57 -4.32
C ALA A 94 4.69 -2.47 -4.81
N ALA A 95 5.95 -2.02 -4.73
CA ALA A 95 7.11 -2.83 -5.08
C ALA A 95 7.22 -4.10 -4.22
N ARG A 96 6.99 -4.00 -2.90
CA ARG A 96 7.01 -5.15 -1.98
C ARG A 96 5.89 -6.15 -2.29
N LEU A 97 4.67 -5.68 -2.55
CA LEU A 97 3.55 -6.54 -2.98
C LEU A 97 3.85 -7.27 -4.30
N ARG A 98 4.51 -6.62 -5.27
CA ARG A 98 4.92 -7.26 -6.54
C ARG A 98 5.94 -8.38 -6.33
N GLN A 99 6.83 -8.25 -5.35
CA GLN A 99 7.80 -9.31 -5.03
C GLN A 99 7.10 -10.60 -4.58
N HIS A 100 5.96 -10.48 -3.89
CA HIS A 100 5.13 -11.62 -3.47
C HIS A 100 4.25 -12.18 -4.59
N GLY A 101 3.87 -11.36 -5.58
CA GLY A 101 3.10 -11.81 -6.74
C GLY A 101 3.88 -12.62 -7.78
N GLY A 102 5.18 -12.85 -7.57
CA GLY A 102 6.09 -13.39 -8.56
C GLY A 102 6.57 -12.30 -9.51
N ALA A 103 7.85 -11.94 -9.41
CA ALA A 103 8.46 -10.98 -10.32
C ALA A 103 8.41 -11.49 -11.76
N GLU A 104 7.78 -10.74 -12.68
CA GLU A 104 8.33 -10.69 -14.04
C GLU A 104 9.58 -9.82 -13.98
N PRO A 105 10.75 -10.30 -14.43
CA PRO A 105 11.90 -9.45 -14.59
C PRO A 105 11.57 -8.38 -15.64
N LEU A 106 11.81 -7.11 -15.30
CA LEU A 106 11.87 -6.04 -16.29
C LEU A 106 12.87 -6.47 -17.37
N ALA A 107 12.37 -6.73 -18.58
CA ALA A 107 13.19 -6.99 -19.75
C ALA A 107 14.17 -5.82 -19.94
N THR A 108 15.45 -6.17 -20.09
CA THR A 108 16.58 -5.27 -20.38
C THR A 108 16.43 -4.61 -21.74
#